data_AF-A0A0C4ES50-F1
#
_entry.id   AF-A0A0C4ES50-F1
#
_cell.length_a   1.000
_cell.length_b   1.000
_cell.length_c   1.000
_cell.angle_alpha   90.00
_cell.angle_beta   90.00
_cell.angle_gamma   90.00
#
_symmetry.space_group_name_H-M   'P 1'
#
loop_
_entity.id
_entity.type
_entity.pdbx_description
1 polymer ?
#
loop_
_entity_poly.entity_id
_entity_poly.type
_entity_poly.pdbx_seq_one_letter_code
_entity_poly.pdbx_strand_id
1 'polypeptide(L)'
;MYFLNGLIRAGLFSISLVEASSNGPYLNTNNYEQLRAAAEMAMKNLMSYYTPNSQGIFNEAQMPWHESGMVWDLSFDYAKWTGDTQYLSTVTEALFHQSRDDAQ
;
A
#
# COMPACT_ATOMS: atom_id res chain seq x y z
N MET A 1 -64.79 6.60 -22.92
CA MET A 1 -64.37 7.05 -24.26
C MET A 1 -63.09 7.85 -24.08
N TYR A 2 -62.17 7.78 -25.05
CA TYR A 2 -60.76 8.20 -25.05
C TYR A 2 -59.75 7.27 -24.36
N PHE A 3 -58.66 6.83 -24.97
CA PHE A 3 -58.32 6.44 -26.35
C PHE A 3 -56.98 5.67 -26.17
N LEU A 4 -56.82 4.51 -26.80
CA LEU A 4 -55.53 3.80 -26.91
C LEU A 4 -54.46 4.75 -27.48
N ASN A 5 -53.22 4.67 -27.00
CA ASN A 5 -52.01 4.51 -27.83
C ASN A 5 -50.73 4.77 -27.02
N GLY A 6 -49.84 3.78 -26.98
CA GLY A 6 -48.50 3.93 -26.43
C GLY A 6 -47.72 2.62 -26.40
N LEU A 7 -47.51 2.03 -27.57
CA LEU A 7 -46.63 0.87 -27.76
C LEU A 7 -45.18 1.32 -27.46
N ILE A 8 -44.71 1.14 -26.22
CA ILE A 8 -43.29 1.36 -25.91
C ILE A 8 -42.50 0.16 -26.44
N ARG A 9 -41.75 0.45 -27.50
CA ARG A 9 -40.83 -0.44 -28.19
C ARG A 9 -39.80 -0.99 -27.21
N ALA A 10 -39.75 -2.32 -27.11
CA ALA A 10 -38.67 -3.04 -26.44
C ALA A 10 -37.37 -2.86 -27.24
N GLY A 11 -36.42 -2.10 -26.68
CA GLY A 11 -35.02 -2.12 -27.10
C GLY A 11 -34.27 -3.06 -26.16
N LEU A 12 -33.86 -4.23 -26.66
CA LEU A 12 -32.96 -5.15 -25.96
C LEU A 12 -31.60 -4.45 -25.77
N PHE A 13 -31.33 -3.98 -24.55
CA PHE A 13 -29.97 -3.63 -24.13
C PHE A 13 -29.22 -4.92 -23.85
N SER A 14 -28.39 -5.35 -24.81
CA SER A 14 -27.41 -6.40 -24.58
C SER A 14 -26.31 -5.85 -23.68
N ILE A 15 -26.44 -6.05 -22.36
CA ILE A 15 -25.34 -5.83 -21.43
C ILE A 15 -24.37 -6.98 -21.66
N SER A 16 -23.26 -6.71 -22.37
CA SER A 16 -22.13 -7.63 -22.40
C SER A 16 -21.57 -7.72 -21.00
N LEU A 17 -21.85 -8.84 -20.33
CA LEU A 17 -21.25 -9.20 -19.05
C LEU A 17 -19.75 -9.40 -19.31
N VAL A 18 -18.92 -8.41 -18.99
CA VAL A 18 -17.49 -8.65 -18.84
C VAL A 18 -17.36 -9.48 -17.57
N GLU A 19 -17.14 -10.79 -17.73
CA GLU A 19 -16.77 -11.66 -16.63
C GLU A 19 -15.43 -11.16 -16.08
N ALA A 20 -15.47 -10.48 -14.95
CA ALA A 20 -14.27 -10.21 -14.19
C ALA A 20 -13.71 -11.57 -13.73
N SER A 21 -12.59 -11.99 -14.33
CA SER A 21 -11.80 -13.13 -13.84
C SER A 21 -11.52 -12.92 -12.34
N SER A 22 -12.07 -13.78 -11.48
CA SER A 22 -11.95 -13.66 -10.01
C SER A 22 -10.58 -14.11 -9.48
N ASN A 23 -9.60 -14.32 -10.36
CA ASN A 23 -8.27 -14.75 -9.96
C ASN A 23 -7.48 -13.52 -9.50
N GLY A 24 -7.72 -13.12 -8.25
CA GLY A 24 -6.87 -12.16 -7.55
C GLY A 24 -5.41 -12.65 -7.51
N PRO A 25 -4.46 -11.76 -7.17
CA PRO A 25 -3.06 -12.15 -7.04
C PRO A 25 -2.92 -13.32 -6.06
N TYR A 26 -2.31 -14.41 -6.52
CA TYR A 26 -2.02 -15.60 -5.70
C TYR A 26 -0.63 -15.49 -5.10
N LEU A 27 -0.52 -15.66 -3.78
CA LEU A 27 0.74 -15.73 -3.05
C LEU A 27 0.88 -17.12 -2.41
N ASN A 28 1.89 -17.89 -2.82
CA ASN A 28 2.18 -19.16 -2.17
C ASN A 28 2.99 -18.94 -0.88
N THR A 29 2.33 -19.07 0.26
CA THR A 29 2.95 -18.89 1.59
C THR A 29 3.91 -20.01 1.99
N ASN A 30 4.01 -21.09 1.21
CA ASN A 30 5.02 -22.14 1.40
C ASN A 30 6.26 -21.95 0.51
N ASN A 31 6.32 -20.86 -0.27
CA ASN A 31 7.46 -20.56 -1.14
C ASN A 31 8.19 -19.32 -0.60
N TYR A 32 9.35 -19.55 0.00
CA TYR A 32 10.19 -18.49 0.57
C TYR A 32 10.53 -17.39 -0.44
N GLU A 33 10.86 -17.75 -1.68
CA GLU A 33 11.23 -16.77 -2.71
C GLU A 33 10.04 -15.87 -3.10
N GLN A 34 8.82 -16.45 -3.17
CA GLN A 34 7.63 -15.64 -3.43
C GLN A 34 7.29 -14.73 -2.25
N LEU A 35 7.45 -15.22 -1.01
CA LEU A 35 7.26 -14.41 0.18
C LEU A 35 8.26 -13.24 0.24
N ARG A 36 9.54 -13.52 -0.03
CA ARG A 36 10.59 -12.50 -0.06
C ARG A 36 10.30 -11.46 -1.14
N ALA A 37 10.00 -11.86 -2.37
CA ALA A 37 9.68 -10.94 -3.45
C ALA A 37 8.43 -10.09 -3.13
N ALA A 38 7.40 -10.68 -2.52
CA ALA A 38 6.22 -9.95 -2.09
C ALA A 38 6.55 -8.92 -0.99
N ALA A 39 7.38 -9.29 -0.02
CA ALA A 39 7.84 -8.40 1.05
C ALA A 39 8.70 -7.25 0.50
N GLU A 40 9.63 -7.53 -0.42
CA GLU A 40 10.45 -6.52 -1.10
C GLU A 40 9.59 -5.50 -1.85
N MET A 41 8.59 -5.97 -2.61
CA MET A 41 7.66 -5.07 -3.30
C MET A 41 6.82 -4.24 -2.33
N ALA A 42 6.29 -4.85 -1.27
CA ALA A 42 5.49 -4.16 -0.27
C ALA A 42 6.32 -3.09 0.46
N MET A 43 7.54 -3.43 0.88
CA MET A 43 8.44 -2.51 1.57
C MET A 43 8.89 -1.37 0.65
N LYS A 44 9.21 -1.67 -0.62
CA LYS A 44 9.54 -0.64 -1.62
C LYS A 44 8.38 0.33 -1.83
N ASN A 45 7.16 -0.17 -1.93
CA ASN A 45 5.97 0.68 -2.07
C ASN A 45 5.74 1.51 -0.81
N LEU A 46 5.86 0.93 0.39
CA LEU A 46 5.73 1.64 1.65
C LEU A 46 6.76 2.77 1.78
N MET A 47 8.03 2.46 1.53
CA MET A 47 9.11 3.44 1.61
C MET A 47 9.03 4.52 0.52
N SER A 48 8.28 4.32 -0.56
CA SER A 48 8.05 5.34 -1.59
C SER A 48 7.20 6.53 -1.10
N TYR A 49 6.44 6.35 -0.02
CA TYR A 49 5.69 7.43 0.63
C TYR A 49 6.56 8.30 1.55
N TYR A 50 7.77 7.83 1.87
CA TYR A 50 8.68 8.58 2.73
C TYR A 50 9.51 9.57 1.92
N THR A 51 9.50 10.83 2.34
CA THR A 51 10.47 11.84 1.90
C THR A 51 11.26 12.30 3.13
N PRO A 52 12.61 12.18 3.13
CA PRO A 52 13.44 12.62 4.24
C PRO A 52 13.14 14.06 4.68
N ASN A 53 13.07 14.27 5.98
CA ASN A 53 12.75 15.56 6.59
C ASN A 53 13.35 15.65 8.00
N SER A 54 13.39 16.86 8.56
CA SER A 54 14.00 17.14 9.86
C SER A 54 13.29 16.49 11.05
N GLN A 55 12.05 16.04 10.88
CA GLN A 55 11.29 15.38 11.95
C GLN A 55 11.45 13.85 11.91
N GLY A 56 11.94 13.28 10.80
CA GLY A 56 12.07 11.84 10.64
C GLY A 56 10.73 11.10 10.63
N ILE A 57 9.65 11.72 10.17
CA ILE A 57 8.29 11.12 10.12
C ILE A 57 7.75 11.11 8.69
N PHE A 58 6.80 10.23 8.41
CA PHE A 58 5.98 10.32 7.21
C PHE A 58 5.05 11.54 7.27
N ASN A 59 4.46 11.91 6.14
CA ASN A 59 3.51 13.02 6.10
C ASN A 59 2.29 12.70 6.98
N GLU A 60 2.05 13.51 8.02
CA GLU A 60 0.95 13.31 8.97
C GLU A 60 -0.46 13.44 8.38
N ALA A 61 -0.60 14.05 7.20
CA ALA A 61 -1.86 14.03 6.46
C ALA A 61 -2.21 12.64 5.89
N GLN A 62 -1.21 11.75 5.78
CA GLN A 62 -1.34 10.39 5.26
C GLN A 62 -1.15 9.33 6.34
N MET A 63 -0.22 9.57 7.27
CA MET A 63 0.22 8.61 8.28
C MET A 63 0.53 9.35 9.60
N PRO A 64 -0.27 9.17 10.66
CA PRO A 64 0.00 9.78 11.97
C PRO A 64 1.41 9.49 12.47
N TRP A 65 2.00 10.40 13.27
CA TRP A 65 3.40 10.30 13.70
C TRP A 65 3.78 8.90 14.25
N HIS A 66 2.92 8.30 15.07
CA HIS A 66 3.21 7.02 15.73
C HIS A 66 3.29 5.85 14.74
N GLU A 67 2.58 5.92 13.61
CA GLU A 67 2.68 4.92 12.54
C GLU A 67 4.02 5.02 11.82
N SER A 68 4.65 6.20 11.75
CA SER A 68 6.03 6.32 11.26
C SER A 68 6.99 5.50 12.12
N GLY A 69 6.82 5.53 13.45
CA GLY A 69 7.58 4.70 14.38
C GLY A 69 7.37 3.20 14.14
N MET A 70 6.14 2.78 13.83
CA MET A 70 5.85 1.38 13.46
C MET A 70 6.54 0.97 12.15
N VAL A 71 6.62 1.85 11.16
CA VAL A 71 7.34 1.57 9.90
C VAL A 71 8.84 1.44 10.14
N TRP A 72 9.40 2.23 11.06
CA TRP A 72 10.81 2.11 11.45
C TRP A 72 11.12 0.76 12.08
N ASP A 73 10.29 0.29 13.01
CA ASP A 73 10.44 -1.05 13.59
C ASP A 73 10.29 -2.16 12.53
N LEU A 74 9.25 -2.05 11.68
CA LEU A 74 9.02 -2.96 10.55
C LEU A 74 10.23 -3.06 9.61
N SER A 75 10.98 -1.96 9.42
CA SER A 75 12.15 -1.94 8.55
C SER A 75 13.29 -2.83 9.07
N PHE A 76 13.46 -2.94 10.39
CA PHE A 76 14.44 -3.83 10.99
C PHE A 76 14.01 -5.29 10.88
N ASP A 77 12.74 -5.59 11.10
CA ASP A 77 12.19 -6.93 10.88
C ASP A 77 12.30 -7.35 9.42
N TYR A 78 11.98 -6.45 8.49
CA TYR A 78 12.18 -6.66 7.06
C TYR A 78 13.64 -7.06 6.77
N ALA A 79 14.61 -6.25 7.19
CA ALA A 79 16.02 -6.53 6.96
C ALA A 79 16.46 -7.87 7.57
N LYS A 80 15.95 -8.21 8.76
CA LYS A 80 16.23 -9.48 9.44
C LYS A 80 15.70 -10.69 8.65
N TRP A 81 14.51 -10.61 8.09
CA TRP A 81 13.85 -11.76 7.46
C TRP A 81 14.16 -11.91 5.96
N THR A 82 14.45 -10.82 5.25
CA THR A 82 14.78 -10.82 3.81
C THR A 82 16.27 -10.76 3.53
N GLY A 83 17.06 -10.20 4.46
CA GLY A 83 18.47 -9.85 4.26
C GLY A 83 18.69 -8.55 3.49
N ASP A 84 17.62 -7.84 3.08
CA ASP A 84 17.72 -6.58 2.37
C ASP A 84 17.85 -5.40 3.34
N THR A 85 19.02 -4.77 3.33
CA THR A 85 19.39 -3.69 4.25
C THR A 85 19.28 -2.30 3.63
N GLN A 86 18.72 -2.15 2.43
CA GLN A 86 18.77 -0.88 1.67
C GLN A 86 18.15 0.32 2.42
N TYR A 87 17.19 0.08 3.32
CA TYR A 87 16.49 1.12 4.07
C TYR A 87 17.10 1.47 5.43
N LEU A 88 18.06 0.67 5.94
CA LEU A 88 18.55 0.85 7.32
C LEU A 88 19.20 2.21 7.55
N SER A 89 19.92 2.76 6.57
CA SER A 89 20.51 4.10 6.69
C SER A 89 19.45 5.17 6.84
N THR A 90 18.43 5.15 5.98
CA THR A 90 17.30 6.09 6.01
C THR A 90 16.55 6.02 7.34
N VAL A 91 16.28 4.80 7.82
CA VAL A 91 15.54 4.57 9.07
C VAL A 91 16.36 5.03 10.27
N THR A 92 17.67 4.78 10.28
CA THR A 92 18.57 5.23 11.35
C THR A 92 18.60 6.76 11.44
N GLU A 93 18.66 7.45 10.30
CA GLU A 93 18.60 8.91 10.25
C GLU A 93 17.24 9.44 10.73
N ALA A 94 16.13 8.84 10.30
CA ALA A 94 14.80 9.21 10.75
C ALA A 94 14.63 9.06 12.27
N LEU A 95 15.11 7.95 12.85
CA LEU A 95 15.09 7.72 14.30
C LEU A 95 15.98 8.70 15.06
N PHE A 96 17.13 9.07 14.49
CA PHE A 96 17.99 10.10 15.08
C PHE A 96 17.26 11.44 15.17
N HIS A 97 16.55 11.86 14.12
CA HIS A 97 15.73 13.07 14.14
C HIS A 97 14.61 13.01 15.18
N GLN A 98 13.88 11.90 15.26
CA GLN A 98 12.82 11.73 16.26
C GLN A 98 13.35 11.75 17.70
N SER A 99 14.58 11.26 17.93
CA SER A 99 15.18 11.24 19.27
C SER A 99 15.58 12.62 19.80
N ARG A 100 15.76 13.59 18.91
CA ARG A 100 16.24 14.94 19.25
C ARG A 100 15.11 15.90 19.60
N ASP A 101 13.86 15.48 19.43
CA ASP A 101 12.68 16.35 19.55
C ASP A 101 12.82 17.59 18.64
N ASP A 102 13.48 17.45 17.47
CA ASP A 102 13.74 18.51 16.48
C ASP A 102 12.42 19.12 15.91
N ALA A 103 11.27 18.60 16.32
CA ALA A 103 9.92 19.05 15.98
C ALA A 103 9.33 20.10 16.95
N GLN A 104 10.04 20.49 18.01
CA GLN A 104 9.60 21.51 18.98
C GLN A 104 10.27 22.88 18.77
#